data_AF-A0A376E1W5-F1
#
_entry.id   AF-A0A376E1W5-F1
#
_cell.length_a   1.000
_cell.length_b   1.000
_cell.length_c   1.000
_cell.angle_alpha   90.00
_cell.angle_beta   90.00
_cell.angle_gamma   90.00
#
_symmetry.space_group_name_H-M   'P 1'
#
loop_
_entity.id
_entity.type
_entity.pdbx_description
1 polymer ?
#
loop_
_entity_poly.entity_id
_entity_poly.type
_entity_poly.pdbx_seq_one_letter_code
_entity_poly.pdbx_strand_id
1 'polypeptide(L)'
;MGYDLAQSLFTQQRNLILEGLTDYWYIETIAQILRNDNVVNLDEKIALVFANSASKVVYYATILHAHNLKVAALLDSDNAGDQAAQQENLVASLGQKNILRTKDYVSGIPKAEIEDLIRETLIEIAKAEYSVDVKSISDAYPSRPIIDIFTKEITGFSKYKLAKAFIRWSKTNDSTKLSSEELVNIKKLLETINKQLK
;
A
#
# COMPACT_ATOMS: atom_id res chain seq x y z
N MET A 1 -13.74 -22.43 3.60
CA MET A 1 -12.78 -21.31 3.73
C MET A 1 -12.45 -20.63 2.39
N GLY A 2 -12.20 -21.35 1.29
CA GLY A 2 -12.02 -20.71 -0.03
C GLY A 2 -13.31 -20.18 -0.69
N TYR A 3 -14.45 -20.81 -0.39
CA TYR A 3 -15.76 -20.43 -0.93
C TYR A 3 -16.27 -19.08 -0.38
N ASP A 4 -16.10 -18.83 0.92
CA ASP A 4 -16.51 -17.56 1.55
C ASP A 4 -15.68 -16.36 1.07
N LEU A 5 -14.38 -16.55 0.83
CA LEU A 5 -13.52 -15.50 0.28
C LEU A 5 -13.92 -15.17 -1.16
N ALA A 6 -14.14 -16.19 -2.00
CA ALA A 6 -14.63 -16.00 -3.37
C ALA A 6 -16.00 -15.30 -3.38
N GLN A 7 -16.94 -15.73 -2.54
CA GLN A 7 -18.26 -15.11 -2.46
C GLN A 7 -18.18 -13.65 -1.95
N SER A 8 -17.36 -13.37 -0.94
CA SER A 8 -17.14 -12.01 -0.45
C SER A 8 -16.57 -11.08 -1.52
N LEU A 9 -15.63 -11.57 -2.35
CA LEU A 9 -15.01 -10.78 -3.43
C LEU A 9 -16.03 -10.34 -4.49
N PHE A 10 -17.01 -11.17 -4.82
CA PHE A 10 -18.02 -10.84 -5.83
C PHE A 10 -19.24 -10.08 -5.28
N THR A 11 -19.37 -9.94 -3.97
CA THR A 11 -20.47 -9.16 -3.36
C THR A 11 -20.18 -7.66 -3.31
N GLN A 12 -18.91 -7.28 -3.33
CA GLN A 12 -18.49 -5.88 -3.21
C GLN A 12 -18.38 -5.24 -4.59
N GLN A 13 -19.11 -4.13 -4.81
CA GLN A 13 -19.14 -3.46 -6.10
C GLN A 13 -17.84 -2.73 -6.44
N ARG A 14 -16.99 -2.44 -5.45
CA ARG A 14 -15.76 -1.65 -5.57
C ARG A 14 -14.61 -2.40 -4.90
N ASN A 15 -13.52 -2.58 -5.62
CA ASN A 15 -12.41 -3.42 -5.17
C ASN A 15 -11.07 -2.74 -5.46
N LEU A 16 -10.25 -2.56 -4.42
CA LEU A 16 -8.85 -2.21 -4.54
C LEU A 16 -8.01 -3.47 -4.37
N ILE A 17 -7.29 -3.85 -5.42
CA ILE A 17 -6.42 -5.02 -5.41
C ILE A 17 -5.00 -4.59 -5.03
N LEU A 18 -4.46 -5.23 -4.01
CA LEU A 18 -3.16 -4.97 -3.38
C LEU A 18 -2.23 -6.16 -3.60
N GLU A 19 -0.93 -5.93 -3.61
CA GLU A 19 0.04 -7.00 -3.88
C GLU A 19 0.10 -8.02 -2.75
N GLY A 20 0.31 -7.58 -1.51
CA GLY A 20 0.54 -8.44 -0.37
C GLY A 20 -0.38 -8.18 0.82
N LEU A 21 -0.30 -9.09 1.79
CA LEU A 21 -1.01 -8.96 3.06
C LEU A 21 -0.53 -7.72 3.86
N THR A 22 0.75 -7.38 3.76
CA THR A 22 1.32 -6.22 4.44
C THR A 22 0.79 -4.91 3.85
N ASP A 23 0.62 -4.83 2.53
CA ASP A 23 -0.01 -3.70 1.83
C ASP A 23 -1.43 -3.48 2.33
N TYR A 24 -2.21 -4.55 2.44
CA TYR A 24 -3.55 -4.53 3.03
C TYR A 24 -3.52 -3.95 4.44
N TRP A 25 -2.57 -4.40 5.28
CA TRP A 25 -2.45 -3.87 6.63
C TRP A 25 -2.06 -2.40 6.68
N TYR A 26 -1.16 -1.93 5.82
CA TYR A 26 -0.81 -0.52 5.76
C TYR A 26 -1.99 0.34 5.33
N ILE A 27 -2.66 -0.01 4.22
CA ILE A 27 -3.81 0.74 3.71
C ILE A 27 -4.98 0.74 4.71
N GLU A 28 -5.34 -0.41 5.27
CA GLU A 28 -6.43 -0.50 6.24
C GLU A 28 -6.11 0.33 7.49
N THR A 29 -4.91 0.17 8.04
CA THR A 29 -4.52 0.86 9.28
C THR A 29 -4.45 2.36 9.07
N ILE A 30 -3.84 2.82 7.97
CA ILE A 30 -3.70 4.26 7.73
C ILE A 30 -5.03 4.92 7.39
N ALA A 31 -5.91 4.22 6.66
CA ALA A 31 -7.26 4.68 6.40
C ALA A 31 -8.07 4.83 7.69
N GLN A 32 -7.91 3.91 8.65
CA GLN A 32 -8.55 4.01 9.96
C GLN A 32 -8.03 5.20 10.77
N ILE A 33 -6.71 5.41 10.83
CA ILE A 33 -6.12 6.57 11.52
C ILE A 33 -6.68 7.88 10.95
N LEU A 34 -6.61 8.05 9.63
CA LEU A 34 -7.04 9.29 8.97
C LEU A 34 -8.55 9.52 9.02
N ARG A 35 -9.35 8.45 9.06
CA ARG A 35 -10.80 8.53 9.28
C ARG A 35 -11.13 9.03 10.69
N ASN A 36 -10.50 8.45 11.71
CA ASN A 36 -10.74 8.83 13.11
C ASN A 36 -10.43 10.30 13.37
N ASP A 37 -9.42 10.82 12.68
CA ASP A 37 -8.97 12.21 12.82
C ASP A 37 -9.64 13.17 11.85
N ASN A 38 -10.65 12.71 11.08
CA ASN A 38 -11.37 13.50 10.09
C ASN A 38 -10.48 14.13 9.00
N VAL A 39 -9.36 13.49 8.65
CA VAL A 39 -8.43 13.99 7.62
C VAL A 39 -8.88 13.57 6.22
N VAL A 40 -9.12 12.27 6.02
CA VAL A 40 -9.67 11.69 4.80
C VAL A 40 -10.31 10.35 5.14
N ASN A 41 -11.46 10.05 4.54
CA ASN A 41 -12.11 8.75 4.69
C ASN A 41 -11.95 7.95 3.39
N LEU A 42 -11.28 6.80 3.44
CA LEU A 42 -11.38 5.81 2.37
C LEU A 42 -12.81 5.23 2.38
N ASP A 43 -13.50 5.31 1.24
CA ASP A 43 -14.90 4.86 1.12
C ASP A 43 -15.04 3.43 1.61
N GLU A 44 -15.83 3.24 2.66
CA GLU A 44 -16.02 1.96 3.35
C GLU A 44 -16.72 0.90 2.48
N LYS A 45 -17.25 1.30 1.32
CA LYS A 45 -17.78 0.38 0.30
C LYS A 45 -16.69 -0.21 -0.61
N ILE A 46 -15.45 0.25 -0.48
CA ILE A 46 -14.29 -0.29 -1.22
C ILE A 46 -13.75 -1.48 -0.44
N ALA A 47 -13.84 -2.67 -1.04
CA ALA A 47 -13.17 -3.84 -0.53
C ALA A 47 -11.67 -3.78 -0.81
N LEU A 48 -10.85 -4.02 0.21
CA LEU A 48 -9.42 -4.22 0.06
C LEU A 48 -9.12 -5.70 -0.13
N VAL A 49 -8.43 -6.05 -1.21
CA VAL A 49 -8.16 -7.44 -1.60
C VAL A 49 -6.68 -7.62 -1.85
N PHE A 50 -5.99 -8.45 -1.06
CA PHE A 50 -4.59 -8.76 -1.31
C PHE A 50 -4.43 -10.03 -2.17
N ALA A 51 -3.54 -9.97 -3.16
CA ALA A 51 -3.38 -11.00 -4.18
C ALA A 51 -2.20 -11.96 -3.95
N ASN A 52 -1.30 -11.65 -3.01
CA ASN A 52 -0.01 -12.31 -2.73
C ASN A 52 1.11 -12.13 -3.78
N SER A 53 0.88 -11.43 -4.90
CA SER A 53 1.92 -11.02 -5.85
C SER A 53 1.37 -10.04 -6.89
N ALA A 54 2.22 -9.21 -7.50
CA ALA A 54 1.88 -8.37 -8.65
C ALA A 54 1.22 -9.17 -9.81
N SER A 55 1.71 -10.38 -10.10
CA SER A 55 1.10 -11.25 -11.13
C SER A 55 -0.32 -11.70 -10.78
N LYS A 56 -0.60 -11.96 -9.50
CA LYS A 56 -1.94 -12.29 -9.04
C LYS A 56 -2.84 -11.07 -8.96
N VAL A 57 -2.29 -9.86 -8.72
CA VAL A 57 -3.05 -8.62 -8.87
C VAL A 57 -3.66 -8.54 -10.26
N VAL A 58 -2.87 -8.85 -11.31
CA VAL A 58 -3.39 -8.89 -12.68
C VAL A 58 -4.54 -9.89 -12.83
N TYR A 59 -4.36 -11.10 -12.32
CA TYR A 59 -5.39 -12.14 -12.38
C TYR A 59 -6.70 -11.73 -11.67
N TYR A 60 -6.63 -11.25 -10.43
CA TYR A 60 -7.82 -10.82 -9.69
C TYR A 60 -8.49 -9.62 -10.34
N ALA A 61 -7.70 -8.65 -10.79
CA ALA A 61 -8.24 -7.45 -11.42
C ALA A 61 -9.03 -7.76 -12.69
N THR A 62 -8.48 -8.62 -13.56
CA THR A 62 -9.13 -9.02 -14.82
C THR A 62 -10.42 -9.81 -14.57
N ILE A 63 -10.44 -10.74 -13.60
CA ILE A 63 -11.65 -11.52 -13.27
C ILE A 63 -12.73 -10.63 -12.65
N LEU A 64 -12.40 -9.82 -11.65
CA LEU A 64 -13.39 -8.96 -11.00
C LEU A 64 -13.97 -7.94 -11.99
N HIS A 65 -13.13 -7.42 -12.90
CA HIS A 65 -13.59 -6.56 -13.98
C HIS A 65 -14.54 -7.29 -14.94
N ALA A 66 -14.22 -8.53 -15.36
CA ALA A 66 -15.09 -9.35 -16.21
C ALA A 66 -16.45 -9.67 -15.57
N HIS A 67 -16.54 -9.63 -14.23
CA HIS A 67 -17.78 -9.71 -13.46
C HIS A 67 -18.49 -8.35 -13.28
N ASN A 68 -18.13 -7.34 -14.07
CA ASN A 68 -18.70 -5.98 -14.06
C ASN A 68 -18.54 -5.24 -12.72
N LEU A 69 -17.49 -5.55 -11.95
CA LEU A 69 -17.16 -4.83 -10.72
C LEU A 69 -16.25 -3.64 -11.03
N LYS A 70 -16.29 -2.61 -10.17
CA LYS A 70 -15.31 -1.51 -10.21
C LYS A 70 -14.04 -1.98 -9.55
N VAL A 71 -12.92 -1.83 -10.26
CA VAL A 71 -11.63 -2.37 -9.85
C VAL A 71 -10.54 -1.34 -10.08
N ALA A 72 -9.66 -1.19 -9.09
CA ALA A 72 -8.38 -0.52 -9.22
C ALA A 72 -7.29 -1.43 -8.65
N ALA A 73 -6.08 -1.31 -9.16
CA ALA A 73 -4.90 -2.00 -8.64
C ALA A 73 -3.95 -0.96 -8.04
N LEU A 74 -3.41 -1.24 -6.85
CA LEU A 74 -2.25 -0.53 -6.32
C LEU A 74 -1.06 -1.49 -6.37
N LEU A 75 -0.06 -1.11 -7.17
CA LEU A 75 1.16 -1.88 -7.37
C LEU A 75 2.35 -1.10 -6.84
N ASP A 76 3.29 -1.84 -6.25
CA ASP A 76 4.59 -1.31 -5.89
C ASP A 76 5.33 -0.83 -7.14
N SER A 77 6.31 0.05 -6.94
CA SER A 77 7.12 0.60 -8.03
C SER A 77 8.40 -0.19 -8.25
N ASP A 78 8.48 -1.39 -7.68
CA ASP A 78 9.54 -2.35 -7.90
C ASP A 78 9.49 -2.96 -9.31
N ASN A 79 10.33 -3.97 -9.58
CA ASN A 79 10.35 -4.61 -10.90
C ASN A 79 9.09 -5.47 -11.17
N ALA A 80 8.53 -6.11 -10.14
CA ALA A 80 7.35 -6.96 -10.31
C ALA A 80 6.09 -6.12 -10.61
N GLY A 81 5.89 -5.04 -9.87
CA GLY A 81 4.83 -4.07 -10.10
C GLY A 81 4.99 -3.34 -11.44
N ASP A 82 6.22 -3.03 -11.87
CA ASP A 82 6.47 -2.43 -13.20
C ASP A 82 6.03 -3.37 -14.32
N GLN A 83 6.39 -4.65 -14.22
CA GLN A 83 5.98 -5.65 -15.20
C GLN A 83 4.46 -5.84 -15.20
N ALA A 84 3.82 -5.92 -14.03
CA ALA A 84 2.37 -6.07 -13.92
C ALA A 84 1.61 -4.87 -14.51
N ALA A 85 2.05 -3.64 -14.22
CA ALA A 85 1.43 -2.41 -14.69
C ALA A 85 1.48 -2.24 -16.22
N GLN A 86 2.42 -2.91 -16.89
CA GLN A 86 2.60 -2.88 -18.34
C GLN A 86 1.89 -4.03 -19.07
N GLN A 87 1.33 -5.02 -18.35
CA GLN A 87 0.66 -6.13 -19.02
C GLN A 87 -0.59 -5.64 -19.76
N GLU A 88 -0.69 -6.00 -21.04
CA GLU A 88 -1.76 -5.54 -21.93
C GLU A 88 -3.15 -5.92 -21.41
N ASN A 89 -3.30 -7.11 -20.82
CA ASN A 89 -4.57 -7.56 -20.24
C ASN A 89 -5.02 -6.70 -19.05
N LEU A 90 -4.10 -6.27 -18.18
CA LEU A 90 -4.40 -5.38 -17.06
C LEU A 90 -4.79 -4.00 -17.58
N VAL A 91 -3.99 -3.44 -18.49
CA VAL A 91 -4.23 -2.12 -19.07
C VAL A 91 -5.54 -2.09 -19.84
N ALA A 92 -5.86 -3.14 -20.60
CA ALA A 92 -7.14 -3.28 -21.30
C ALA A 92 -8.33 -3.39 -20.33
N SER A 93 -8.16 -4.07 -19.19
CA SER A 93 -9.24 -4.27 -18.22
C SER A 93 -9.50 -3.04 -17.35
N LEU A 94 -8.46 -2.42 -16.81
CA LEU A 94 -8.61 -1.35 -15.84
C LEU A 94 -8.49 0.05 -16.48
N GLY A 95 -7.75 0.16 -17.59
CA GLY A 95 -7.23 1.44 -18.07
C GLY A 95 -6.13 1.99 -17.16
N GLN A 96 -5.23 2.82 -17.72
CA GLN A 96 -4.08 3.34 -16.99
C GLN A 96 -4.45 4.11 -15.71
N LYS A 97 -5.60 4.78 -15.69
CA LYS A 97 -6.05 5.60 -14.53
C LYS A 97 -6.39 4.78 -13.28
N ASN A 98 -6.71 3.50 -13.45
CA ASN A 98 -7.06 2.58 -12.36
C ASN A 98 -5.89 1.66 -11.97
N ILE A 99 -4.72 1.85 -12.59
CA ILE A 99 -3.48 1.18 -12.22
C ILE A 99 -2.63 2.21 -11.46
N LEU A 100 -2.73 2.20 -10.14
CA LEU A 100 -2.04 3.13 -9.25
C LEU A 100 -0.65 2.58 -8.93
N ARG A 101 0.36 3.45 -8.96
CA ARG A 101 1.74 3.10 -8.60
C ARG A 101 2.19 3.91 -7.39
N THR A 102 2.82 3.26 -6.43
CA THR A 102 3.35 3.91 -5.20
C THR A 102 4.25 5.12 -5.49
N LYS A 103 5.08 5.09 -6.54
CA LYS A 103 5.95 6.21 -6.95
C LYS A 103 5.19 7.49 -7.34
N ASP A 104 3.91 7.39 -7.69
CA ASP A 104 3.09 8.56 -8.05
C ASP A 104 2.65 9.35 -6.81
N TYR A 105 2.86 8.78 -5.62
CA TYR A 105 2.46 9.32 -4.33
C TYR A 105 3.63 9.65 -3.41
N VAL A 106 4.85 9.22 -3.74
CA VAL A 106 6.05 9.54 -2.95
C VAL A 106 7.06 10.27 -3.82
N SER A 107 7.63 11.36 -3.31
CA SER A 107 8.59 12.18 -4.04
C SER A 107 9.99 11.58 -3.98
N GLY A 108 10.70 11.58 -5.11
CA GLY A 108 12.15 11.28 -5.13
C GLY A 108 12.54 9.80 -5.02
N ILE A 109 11.59 8.86 -4.95
CA ILE A 109 11.85 7.41 -4.85
C ILE A 109 11.24 6.69 -6.07
N PRO A 110 12.00 6.51 -7.17
CA PRO A 110 11.46 5.93 -8.41
C PRO A 110 10.94 4.49 -8.27
N LYS A 111 11.50 3.75 -7.32
CA LYS A 111 11.20 2.35 -7.02
C LYS A 111 10.42 2.20 -5.71
N ALA A 112 9.66 3.23 -5.31
CA ALA A 112 8.91 3.24 -4.05
C ALA A 112 8.06 1.98 -3.86
N GLU A 113 7.99 1.48 -2.65
CA GLU A 113 7.03 0.45 -2.23
C GLU A 113 6.00 1.07 -1.28
N ILE A 114 4.98 0.33 -0.88
CA ILE A 114 3.92 0.82 0.01
C ILE A 114 4.47 1.43 1.31
N GLU A 115 5.57 0.87 1.84
CA GLU A 115 6.22 1.36 3.06
C GLU A 115 6.80 2.78 2.92
N ASP A 116 7.16 3.20 1.71
CA ASP A 116 7.72 4.53 1.48
C ASP A 116 6.68 5.66 1.66
N LEU A 117 5.38 5.34 1.67
CA LEU A 117 4.31 6.32 1.98
C LEU A 117 4.39 6.84 3.41
N ILE A 118 4.96 6.04 4.32
CA ILE A 118 5.13 6.32 5.76
C ILE A 118 6.56 6.06 6.21
N ARG A 119 7.51 6.41 5.35
CA ARG A 119 8.94 6.15 5.52
C ARG A 119 9.52 6.55 6.87
N GLU A 120 9.31 7.80 7.28
CA GLU A 120 9.87 8.38 8.50
C GLU A 120 9.26 7.73 9.74
N THR A 121 7.95 7.51 9.71
CA THR A 121 7.24 6.78 10.76
C THR A 121 7.76 5.35 10.90
N LEU A 122 8.01 4.66 9.78
CA LEU A 122 8.55 3.29 9.80
C LEU A 122 10.00 3.22 10.24
N ILE A 123 10.82 4.26 10.03
CA ILE A 123 12.18 4.31 10.58
C ILE A 123 12.14 4.28 12.11
N GLU A 124 11.28 5.09 12.73
CA GLU A 124 11.14 5.12 14.20
C GLU A 124 10.57 3.80 14.74
N ILE A 125 9.59 3.21 14.05
CA ILE A 125 9.03 1.91 14.43
C ILE A 125 10.06 0.80 14.29
N ALA A 126 10.84 0.78 13.21
CA ALA A 126 11.89 -0.20 12.99
C ALA A 126 12.99 -0.08 14.06
N LYS A 127 13.36 1.15 14.43
CA LYS A 127 14.29 1.42 15.52
C LYS A 127 13.80 0.84 16.85
N ALA A 128 12.53 1.06 17.19
CA ALA A 128 11.95 0.50 18.40
C ALA A 128 11.84 -1.05 18.38
N GLU A 129 11.48 -1.62 17.23
CA GLU A 129 11.22 -3.06 17.08
C GLU A 129 12.49 -3.91 16.93
N TYR A 130 13.54 -3.34 16.33
CA TYR A 130 14.78 -4.04 15.99
C TYR A 130 16.02 -3.48 16.69
N SER A 131 15.91 -2.36 17.41
CA SER A 131 17.05 -1.67 18.04
C SER A 131 18.14 -1.24 17.04
N VAL A 132 17.75 -0.99 15.79
CA VAL A 132 18.64 -0.51 14.72
C VAL A 132 18.10 0.80 14.17
N ASP A 133 18.88 1.87 14.30
CA ASP A 133 18.55 3.18 13.74
C ASP A 133 19.16 3.32 12.34
N VAL A 134 18.31 3.43 11.32
CA VAL A 134 18.73 3.59 9.93
C VAL A 134 18.55 5.02 9.42
N LYS A 135 18.19 5.99 10.27
CA LYS A 135 17.84 7.35 9.83
C LYS A 135 18.96 8.00 9.03
N SER A 136 20.19 7.96 9.55
CA SER A 136 21.37 8.51 8.87
C SER A 136 21.64 7.87 7.51
N ILE A 137 21.31 6.58 7.35
CA ILE A 137 21.48 5.84 6.08
C ILE A 137 20.37 6.22 5.11
N SER A 138 19.12 6.33 5.58
CA SER A 138 18.00 6.82 4.77
C SER A 138 18.25 8.22 4.24
N ASP A 139 18.79 9.12 5.07
CA ASP A 139 19.10 10.50 4.68
C ASP A 139 20.25 10.56 3.66
N ALA A 140 21.22 9.65 3.74
CA ALA A 140 22.31 9.54 2.76
C ALA A 140 21.86 8.95 1.42
N TYR A 141 20.77 8.16 1.40
CA TYR A 141 20.25 7.48 0.21
C TYR A 141 18.74 7.71 0.05
N PRO A 142 18.29 8.97 -0.12
CA PRO A 142 16.86 9.32 -0.05
C PRO A 142 16.03 8.70 -1.17
N SER A 143 16.64 8.38 -2.32
CA SER A 143 15.94 7.75 -3.46
C SER A 143 15.85 6.23 -3.38
N ARG A 144 16.51 5.61 -2.39
CA ARG A 144 16.47 4.16 -2.19
C ARG A 144 15.20 3.78 -1.42
N PRO A 145 14.43 2.75 -1.84
CA PRO A 145 13.25 2.30 -1.08
C PRO A 145 13.61 1.94 0.37
N ILE A 146 12.73 2.27 1.31
CA ILE A 146 13.02 2.06 2.73
C ILE A 146 13.18 0.58 3.09
N ILE A 147 12.44 -0.31 2.41
CA ILE A 147 12.56 -1.76 2.55
C ILE A 147 13.95 -2.26 2.19
N ASP A 148 14.57 -1.72 1.14
CA ASP A 148 15.93 -2.10 0.73
C ASP A 148 16.96 -1.71 1.80
N ILE A 149 16.72 -0.58 2.48
CA ILE A 149 17.56 -0.14 3.60
C ILE A 149 17.37 -1.08 4.78
N PHE A 150 16.14 -1.33 5.21
CA PHE A 150 15.88 -2.24 6.33
C PHE A 150 16.41 -3.66 6.07
N THR A 151 16.21 -4.20 4.87
CA THR A 151 16.67 -5.53 4.50
C THR A 151 18.19 -5.66 4.59
N LYS A 152 18.91 -4.58 4.25
CA LYS A 152 20.38 -4.57 4.30
C LYS A 152 20.93 -4.36 5.71
N GLU A 153 20.35 -3.42 6.45
CA GLU A 153 20.93 -2.92 7.70
C GLU A 153 20.39 -3.65 8.94
N ILE A 154 19.22 -4.30 8.86
CA ILE A 154 18.58 -4.99 9.98
C ILE A 154 18.70 -6.51 9.80
N THR A 155 19.52 -7.14 10.64
CA THR A 155 19.63 -8.61 10.68
C THR A 155 18.29 -9.26 11.04
N GLY A 156 17.82 -10.19 10.21
CA GLY A 156 16.54 -10.87 10.43
C GLY A 156 15.32 -9.97 10.19
N PHE A 157 15.46 -8.94 9.36
CA PHE A 157 14.34 -8.08 8.96
C PHE A 157 13.16 -8.89 8.40
N SER A 158 11.95 -8.42 8.69
CA SER A 158 10.71 -9.03 8.20
C SER A 158 9.67 -7.96 7.97
N LYS A 159 9.23 -7.80 6.71
CA LYS A 159 8.11 -6.90 6.35
C LYS A 159 6.86 -7.17 7.20
N TYR A 160 6.56 -8.45 7.43
CA TYR A 160 5.43 -8.87 8.25
C TYR A 160 5.53 -8.39 9.71
N LYS A 161 6.73 -8.51 10.31
CA LYS A 161 6.97 -8.05 11.68
C LYS A 161 6.90 -6.52 11.77
N LEU A 162 7.46 -5.81 10.78
CA LEU A 162 7.36 -4.35 10.68
C LEU A 162 5.89 -3.88 10.56
N ALA A 163 5.11 -4.47 9.64
CA ALA A 163 3.71 -4.11 9.47
C ALA A 163 2.87 -4.39 10.74
N LYS A 164 3.15 -5.50 11.46
CA LYS A 164 2.55 -5.74 12.78
C LYS A 164 2.97 -4.70 13.82
N ALA A 165 4.21 -4.24 13.80
CA ALA A 165 4.67 -3.18 14.69
C ALA A 165 3.94 -1.87 14.39
N PHE A 166 3.71 -1.55 13.11
CA PHE A 166 2.88 -0.42 12.71
C PHE A 166 1.42 -0.52 13.18
N ILE A 167 0.78 -1.69 13.06
CA ILE A 167 -0.57 -1.92 13.62
C ILE A 167 -0.58 -1.75 15.15
N ARG A 168 0.48 -2.13 15.86
CA ARG A 168 0.57 -1.88 17.31
C ARG A 168 0.72 -0.40 17.60
N TRP A 169 1.59 0.28 16.85
CA TRP A 169 1.84 1.71 16.96
C TRP A 169 0.58 2.53 16.72
N SER A 170 -0.27 2.16 15.75
CA SER A 170 -1.51 2.88 15.43
C SER A 170 -2.57 2.84 16.54
N LYS A 171 -2.46 1.92 17.51
CA LYS A 171 -3.41 1.84 18.63
C LYS A 171 -3.25 2.94 19.66
N THR A 172 -2.09 3.59 19.67
CA THR A 172 -1.73 4.61 20.67
C THR A 172 -1.27 5.92 20.03
N ASN A 173 -1.35 6.03 18.71
CA ASN A 173 -0.92 7.19 17.95
C ASN A 173 -2.01 7.56 16.94
N ASP A 174 -2.02 8.82 16.56
CA ASP A 174 -2.98 9.40 15.63
C ASP A 174 -2.23 10.00 14.43
N SER A 175 -2.97 10.64 13.52
CA SER A 175 -2.41 11.23 12.30
C SER A 175 -1.39 12.33 12.57
N THR A 176 -1.40 12.95 13.75
CA THR A 176 -0.44 14.01 14.11
C THR A 176 0.98 13.48 14.33
N LYS A 177 1.14 12.15 14.44
CA LYS A 177 2.44 11.49 14.57
C LYS A 177 3.09 11.12 13.24
N LEU A 178 2.35 11.22 12.15
CA LEU A 178 2.87 11.10 10.80
C LEU A 178 3.55 12.42 10.41
N SER A 179 4.59 12.35 9.58
CA SER A 179 5.20 13.56 9.04
C SER A 179 4.23 14.30 8.10
N SER A 180 4.43 15.61 7.94
CA SER A 180 3.60 16.41 7.02
C SER A 180 3.64 15.89 5.58
N GLU A 181 4.78 15.35 5.14
CA GLU A 181 4.93 14.77 3.81
C GLU A 181 4.17 13.43 3.70
N GLU A 182 4.28 12.56 4.70
CA GLU A 182 3.54 11.29 4.76
C GLU A 182 2.03 11.52 4.72
N LEU A 183 1.53 12.50 5.49
CA LEU A 183 0.12 12.89 5.48
C LEU A 183 -0.35 13.32 4.08
N VAL A 184 0.45 14.14 3.39
CA VAL A 184 0.14 14.59 2.02
C VAL A 184 0.12 13.41 1.05
N ASN A 185 1.13 12.54 1.11
CA ASN A 185 1.30 11.39 0.22
C ASN A 185 0.12 10.41 0.37
N ILE A 186 -0.22 10.04 1.60
CA ILE A 186 -1.31 9.10 1.89
C ILE A 186 -2.66 9.72 1.55
N LYS A 187 -2.89 10.99 1.91
CA LYS A 187 -4.15 11.67 1.59
C LYS A 187 -4.39 11.67 0.09
N LYS A 188 -3.37 12.02 -0.70
CA LYS A 188 -3.42 11.98 -2.17
C LYS A 188 -3.75 10.58 -2.68
N LEU A 189 -3.17 9.53 -2.10
CA LEU A 189 -3.46 8.13 -2.46
C LEU A 189 -4.92 7.77 -2.17
N LEU A 190 -5.41 7.99 -0.96
CA LEU A 190 -6.77 7.62 -0.56
C LEU A 190 -7.83 8.40 -1.35
N GLU A 191 -7.61 9.70 -1.60
CA GLU A 191 -8.49 10.51 -2.46
C GLU A 191 -8.50 10.00 -3.91
N THR A 192 -7.35 9.57 -4.43
CA THR A 192 -7.26 9.01 -5.78
C THR A 192 -7.99 7.67 -5.85
N ILE A 193 -7.82 6.79 -4.87
CA ILE A 193 -8.54 5.51 -4.78
C ILE A 193 -10.06 5.76 -4.78
N ASN A 194 -10.54 6.66 -3.91
CA ASN A 194 -11.96 7.04 -3.86
C ASN A 194 -12.48 7.55 -5.21
N LYS A 195 -11.69 8.37 -5.90
CA LYS A 195 -12.05 8.93 -7.21
C LYS A 195 -12.16 7.85 -8.27
N GLN A 196 -11.21 6.92 -8.33
CA GLN A 196 -11.19 5.86 -9.34
C GLN A 196 -12.28 4.80 -9.11
N LEU A 197 -12.66 4.58 -7.84
CA LEU A 197 -13.65 3.58 -7.46
C LEU A 197 -15.04 4.17 -7.19
N LYS A 198 -15.28 5.45 -7.52
CA LYS A 198 -16.57 6.12 -7.35
C LYS A 198 -17.67 5.51 -8.22
#